data_AF-A0A9D6IV91-F1
#
_entry.id   AF-A0A9D6IV91-F1
#
_cell.length_a   1.000
_cell.length_b   1.000
_cell.length_c   1.000
_cell.angle_alpha   90.00
_cell.angle_beta   90.00
_cell.angle_gamma   90.00
#
_symmetry.space_group_name_H-M   'P 1'
#
loop_
_entity.id
_entity.type
_entity.pdbx_description
1 polymer ?
#
loop_
_entity_poly.entity_id
_entity_poly.type
_entity_poly.pdbx_seq_one_letter_code
_entity_poly.pdbx_strand_id
1 'polypeptide(L)'
;MSVWLLSGAGSAAGVAHWFLVFNVFVLAIVVGVELIGKVPPLLHTPLMSGSNAISGITLVGAILAAVYASWDAKGVLAFLGVTLATINVVGGYAVTDRMLRMFKKGKKEA
;
A
#
# COMPACT_ATOMS: atom_id res chain seq x y z
N MET A 1 21.74 14.01 -6.41
CA MET A 1 20.56 14.87 -6.24
C MET A 1 20.71 16.15 -7.08
N SER A 2 20.89 16.03 -8.39
CA SER A 2 21.23 17.19 -9.24
C SER A 2 20.89 17.05 -10.73
N VAL A 3 20.18 15.99 -11.16
CA VAL A 3 19.71 15.87 -12.56
C VAL A 3 18.23 16.25 -12.72
N TRP A 4 17.42 16.06 -11.67
CA TRP A 4 16.00 16.45 -11.67
C TRP A 4 15.74 17.94 -11.43
N LEU A 5 16.71 18.69 -10.92
CA LEU A 5 16.58 20.13 -10.64
C LEU A 5 16.99 21.03 -11.82
N LEU A 6 17.70 20.50 -12.83
CA LEU A 6 18.12 21.27 -14.01
C LEU A 6 17.35 20.95 -15.31
N SER A 7 16.41 19.99 -15.30
CA SER A 7 15.71 19.55 -16.53
C SER A 7 14.31 20.16 -16.75
N GLY A 8 14.04 21.35 -16.23
CA GLY A 8 12.85 22.12 -16.60
C GLY A 8 11.65 21.89 -15.68
N ALA A 9 11.67 22.59 -14.55
CA ALA A 9 10.49 22.99 -13.80
C ALA A 9 9.69 24.03 -14.61
N GLY A 10 9.12 23.60 -15.74
CA GLY A 10 8.41 24.49 -16.68
C GLY A 10 8.06 23.87 -18.04
N SER A 11 8.16 22.54 -18.22
CA SER A 11 7.66 21.91 -19.45
C SER A 11 6.20 21.52 -19.30
N ALA A 12 5.41 21.65 -20.37
CA ALA A 12 4.01 21.18 -20.41
C ALA A 12 3.86 19.72 -19.97
N ALA A 13 4.91 18.90 -20.16
CA ALA A 13 4.97 17.50 -19.73
C ALA A 13 5.02 17.33 -18.19
N GLY A 14 5.74 18.20 -17.47
CA GLY A 14 5.79 18.15 -16.01
C GLY A 14 4.45 18.51 -15.37
N VAL A 15 3.82 19.56 -15.89
CA VAL A 15 2.47 19.98 -15.47
C VAL A 15 1.44 18.90 -15.78
N ALA A 16 1.49 18.29 -16.98
CA ALA A 16 0.62 17.19 -17.35
C ALA A 16 0.77 15.96 -16.43
N HIS A 17 2.00 15.60 -16.02
CA HIS A 17 2.22 14.49 -15.10
C HIS A 17 1.55 14.71 -13.74
N TRP A 18 1.71 15.89 -13.14
CA TRP A 18 1.04 16.22 -11.88
C TRP A 18 -0.48 16.21 -12.00
N PHE A 19 -1.03 16.71 -13.11
CA PHE A 19 -2.46 16.60 -13.40
C PHE A 19 -2.89 15.14 -13.50
N LEU A 20 -2.15 14.27 -14.19
CA LEU A 20 -2.49 12.85 -14.30
C LEU A 20 -2.50 12.16 -12.94
N VAL A 21 -1.46 12.34 -12.12
CA VAL A 21 -1.35 11.68 -10.81
C VAL A 21 -2.47 12.18 -9.88
N PHE A 22 -2.81 13.46 -9.94
CA PHE A 22 -3.92 14.03 -9.19
C PHE A 22 -5.27 13.47 -9.64
N ASN A 23 -5.51 13.35 -10.96
CA ASN A 23 -6.74 12.73 -11.48
C ASN A 23 -6.86 11.27 -11.02
N VAL A 24 -5.76 10.50 -11.08
CA VAL A 24 -5.75 9.11 -10.59
C VAL A 24 -6.06 9.06 -9.09
N PHE A 25 -5.51 9.98 -8.29
CA PHE A 25 -5.78 10.06 -6.86
C PHE A 25 -7.27 10.32 -6.58
N VAL A 26 -7.88 11.31 -7.24
CA VAL A 26 -9.31 11.64 -7.06
C VAL A 26 -10.20 10.48 -7.51
N LEU A 27 -9.93 9.88 -8.67
CA LEU A 27 -10.69 8.74 -9.16
C LEU A 27 -10.55 7.51 -8.24
N ALA A 28 -9.36 7.25 -7.70
CA ALA A 28 -9.13 6.18 -6.75
C ALA A 28 -9.94 6.35 -5.46
N ILE A 29 -10.09 7.59 -4.96
CA ILE A 29 -10.94 7.88 -3.79
C ILE A 29 -12.40 7.53 -4.10
N VAL A 30 -12.94 8.01 -5.23
CA VAL A 30 -14.32 7.75 -5.63
C VAL A 30 -14.58 6.25 -5.76
N VAL A 31 -13.67 5.54 -6.41
CA VAL A 31 -13.74 4.07 -6.53
C VAL A 31 -13.67 3.40 -5.15
N GLY A 32 -12.79 3.86 -4.26
CA GLY A 32 -12.65 3.32 -2.91
C GLY A 32 -13.95 3.44 -2.09
N VAL A 33 -14.60 4.61 -2.12
CA VAL A 33 -15.88 4.84 -1.42
C VAL A 33 -16.97 3.93 -1.98
N GLU A 34 -17.10 3.85 -3.31
CA GLU A 34 -18.12 3.04 -3.98
C GLU A 34 -17.95 1.54 -3.69
N LEU A 35 -16.71 1.05 -3.65
CA LEU A 35 -16.41 -0.34 -3.33
C LEU A 35 -16.74 -0.67 -1.88
N ILE A 36 -16.30 0.15 -0.91
CA ILE A 36 -16.53 -0.09 0.52
C ILE A 36 -18.02 -0.01 0.87
N GLY A 37 -18.76 0.91 0.25
CA GLY A 37 -20.20 1.07 0.47
C GLY A 37 -21.05 -0.16 0.08
N LYS A 38 -20.50 -1.06 -0.74
CA LYS A 38 -21.17 -2.28 -1.22
C LYS A 38 -20.79 -3.54 -0.46
N VAL A 39 -19.95 -3.43 0.57
CA VAL A 39 -19.51 -4.59 1.37
C VAL A 39 -20.58 -4.96 2.40
N PRO A 40 -20.99 -6.24 2.51
CA PRO A 40 -21.97 -6.66 3.51
C PRO A 40 -21.41 -6.52 4.94
N PRO A 41 -22.26 -6.26 5.96
CA PRO A 41 -21.80 -5.98 7.32
C PRO A 41 -20.92 -7.06 7.96
N LEU A 42 -21.17 -8.32 7.59
CA LEU A 42 -20.42 -9.49 8.05
C LEU A 42 -18.92 -9.41 7.67
N LEU A 43 -18.57 -8.66 6.63
CA LEU A 43 -17.21 -8.52 6.14
C LEU A 43 -16.51 -7.26 6.65
N HIS A 44 -17.12 -6.38 7.45
CA HIS A 44 -16.43 -5.16 7.91
C HIS A 44 -15.15 -5.45 8.71
N THR A 45 -15.13 -6.46 9.57
CA THR A 45 -13.93 -6.83 10.34
C THR A 45 -12.85 -7.48 9.47
N PRO A 46 -13.17 -8.47 8.60
CA PRO A 46 -12.22 -8.94 7.58
C PRO A 46 -11.72 -7.83 6.64
N LEU A 47 -12.59 -6.90 6.25
CA LEU A 47 -12.26 -5.76 5.39
C LEU A 47 -11.31 -4.78 6.09
N MET A 48 -11.56 -4.50 7.38
CA MET A 48 -10.67 -3.67 8.21
C MET A 48 -9.27 -4.29 8.26
N SER A 49 -9.17 -5.60 8.53
CA SER A 49 -7.90 -6.34 8.48
C SER A 49 -7.27 -6.31 7.08
N GLY A 50 -8.07 -6.53 6.03
CA GLY A 50 -7.63 -6.53 4.63
C GLY A 50 -7.06 -5.18 4.20
N SER A 51 -7.69 -4.07 4.56
CA SER A 51 -7.19 -2.71 4.29
C SER A 51 -5.86 -2.43 5.00
N ASN A 52 -5.64 -3.01 6.18
CA ASN A 52 -4.35 -2.95 6.87
C ASN A 52 -3.28 -3.80 6.18
N ALA A 53 -3.63 -4.89 5.50
CA ALA A 53 -2.68 -5.62 4.66
C ALA A 53 -2.30 -4.83 3.39
N ILE A 54 -3.25 -4.10 2.81
CA ILE A 54 -3.04 -3.28 1.60
C ILE A 54 -2.18 -2.06 1.91
N SER A 55 -2.30 -1.44 3.10
CA SER A 55 -1.42 -0.34 3.53
C SER A 55 0.06 -0.74 3.62
N GLY A 56 0.34 -2.05 3.61
CA GLY A 56 1.66 -2.63 3.46
C GLY A 56 2.38 -2.28 2.14
N ILE A 57 1.72 -1.59 1.20
CA ILE A 57 2.37 -0.93 0.04
C ILE A 57 3.55 -0.03 0.46
N THR A 58 3.56 0.45 1.70
CA THR A 58 4.71 1.12 2.34
C THR A 58 6.03 0.35 2.20
N LEU A 59 6.00 -0.97 2.04
CA LEU A 59 7.17 -1.81 1.76
C LEU A 59 7.90 -1.38 0.49
N VAL A 60 7.19 -0.95 -0.56
CA VAL A 60 7.80 -0.44 -1.79
C VAL A 60 8.61 0.82 -1.49
N GLY A 61 8.03 1.74 -0.71
CA GLY A 61 8.73 2.95 -0.26
C GLY A 61 9.95 2.64 0.61
N ALA A 62 9.83 1.68 1.52
CA ALA A 62 10.93 1.26 2.39
C ALA A 62 12.09 0.63 1.60
N ILE A 63 11.80 -0.22 0.62
CA ILE A 63 12.81 -0.81 -0.27
C ILE A 63 13.49 0.29 -1.08
N LEU A 64 12.72 1.22 -1.66
CA LEU A 64 13.29 2.35 -2.39
C LEU A 64 14.19 3.22 -1.51
N ALA A 65 13.80 3.46 -0.25
CA ALA A 65 14.64 4.18 0.70
C ALA A 65 15.93 3.42 1.04
N ALA A 66 15.86 2.09 1.17
CA ALA A 66 17.01 1.24 1.44
C ALA A 66 18.06 1.25 0.31
N VAL A 67 17.63 1.36 -0.95
CA VAL A 67 18.53 1.45 -2.11
C VAL A 67 19.50 2.64 -2.01
N TYR A 68 19.08 3.75 -1.39
CA TYR A 68 19.89 4.97 -1.26
C TYR A 68 20.49 5.15 0.15
N ALA A 69 20.29 4.19 1.05
CA ALA A 69 20.77 4.28 2.42
C ALA A 69 22.26 3.88 2.50
N SER A 70 23.04 4.67 3.24
CA SER A 70 24.43 4.33 3.59
C SER A 70 24.47 3.56 4.92
N TRP A 71 25.62 3.00 5.29
CA TRP A 71 25.83 2.25 6.55
C TRP A 71 25.94 3.16 7.80
N ASP A 72 25.09 4.18 7.86
CA ASP A 72 24.95 5.13 8.96
C ASP A 72 23.54 5.02 9.58
N ALA A 73 23.07 6.07 10.25
CA ALA A 73 21.72 6.11 10.80
C ALA A 73 20.62 5.85 9.74
N LYS A 74 20.84 6.21 8.47
CA LYS A 74 19.88 5.96 7.39
C LYS A 74 19.77 4.47 7.08
N GLY A 75 20.88 3.74 7.13
CA GLY A 75 20.90 2.28 6.95
C GLY A 75 20.10 1.56 8.02
N VAL A 76 20.24 1.98 9.28
CA VAL A 76 19.45 1.43 10.40
C VAL A 76 17.96 1.73 10.22
N LEU A 77 17.59 2.97 9.86
CA LEU A 77 16.20 3.33 9.61
C LEU A 77 15.60 2.61 8.40
N ALA A 78 16.38 2.41 7.34
CA ALA A 78 15.95 1.65 6.17
C ALA A 78 15.72 0.17 6.50
N PHE A 79 16.63 -0.43 7.27
CA PHE A 79 16.47 -1.81 7.76
C PHE A 79 15.22 -1.97 8.62
N LEU A 80 15.00 -1.06 9.58
CA LEU A 80 13.80 -1.07 10.42
C LEU A 80 12.54 -0.82 9.59
N GLY A 81 12.59 0.12 8.64
CA GLY A 81 11.49 0.44 7.74
C GLY A 81 11.04 -0.76 6.91
N VAL A 82 11.99 -1.46 6.28
CA VAL A 82 11.69 -2.69 5.51
C VAL A 82 11.14 -3.78 6.42
N THR A 83 11.73 -3.96 7.61
CA THR A 83 11.28 -4.98 8.59
C THR A 83 9.84 -4.72 9.02
N LEU A 84 9.53 -3.49 9.45
CA LEU A 84 8.19 -3.11 9.91
C LEU A 84 7.15 -3.18 8.78
N ALA A 85 7.51 -2.72 7.58
CA ALA A 85 6.62 -2.82 6.42
C ALA A 85 6.35 -4.28 6.02
N THR A 86 7.36 -5.15 6.13
CA THR A 86 7.19 -6.59 5.89
C THR A 86 6.25 -7.22 6.93
N ILE A 87 6.40 -6.87 8.22
CA ILE A 87 5.49 -7.34 9.28
C ILE A 87 4.05 -6.91 9.00
N ASN A 88 3.84 -5.68 8.53
CA ASN A 88 2.51 -5.18 8.18
C ASN A 88 1.87 -5.98 7.03
N VAL A 89 2.58 -6.18 5.91
CA VAL A 89 2.09 -6.96 4.76
C VAL A 89 1.81 -8.40 5.20
N VAL A 90 2.80 -9.10 5.75
CA VAL A 90 2.69 -10.54 6.07
C VAL A 90 1.64 -10.78 7.15
N GLY A 91 1.68 -10.00 8.23
CA GLY A 91 0.72 -10.10 9.33
C GLY A 91 -0.69 -9.76 8.88
N GLY A 92 -0.86 -8.70 8.09
CA GLY A 92 -2.15 -8.29 7.54
C GLY A 92 -2.78 -9.37 6.67
N TYR A 93 -2.01 -9.96 5.74
CA TYR A 93 -2.52 -11.05 4.89
C TYR A 93 -2.82 -12.33 5.68
N ALA A 94 -1.97 -12.71 6.64
CA ALA A 94 -2.18 -13.90 7.46
C ALA A 94 -3.45 -13.82 8.32
N VAL A 95 -3.68 -12.66 8.96
CA VAL A 95 -4.89 -12.43 9.77
C VAL A 95 -6.14 -12.39 8.89
N THR A 96 -6.07 -11.69 7.75
CA THR A 96 -7.19 -11.59 6.81
C THR A 96 -7.57 -12.96 6.24
N ASP A 97 -6.59 -13.79 5.87
CA ASP A 97 -6.84 -15.16 5.40
C ASP A 97 -7.50 -16.02 6.49
N ARG A 98 -7.02 -15.97 7.74
CA ARG A 98 -7.68 -16.65 8.87
C ARG A 98 -9.13 -16.21 9.04
N MET A 99 -9.40 -14.91 8.89
CA MET A 99 -10.76 -14.36 8.97
C MET A 99 -11.66 -14.85 7.82
N LEU A 100 -11.15 -14.83 6.59
CA LEU A 100 -11.91 -15.24 5.40
C LEU A 100 -12.15 -16.75 5.33
N ARG A 101 -11.27 -17.57 5.91
CA ARG A 101 -11.47 -19.02 6.03
C ARG A 101 -12.75 -19.38 6.79
N MET A 102 -13.21 -18.53 7.71
CA MET A 102 -14.46 -18.74 8.46
C MET A 102 -15.72 -18.60 7.59
N PHE A 103 -15.62 -17.96 6.41
CA PHE A 103 -16.72 -17.82 5.46
C PHE A 103 -16.79 -18.96 4.44
N LYS A 104 -15.73 -19.76 4.30
CA LYS A 104 -15.79 -20.99 3.52
C LYS A 104 -16.60 -22.01 4.32
N LYS A 105 -17.86 -22.24 3.94
CA LYS A 105 -18.61 -23.42 4.40
C LYS A 105 -17.70 -24.62 4.20
N GLY A 106 -17.35 -25.30 5.30
CA GLY A 106 -16.57 -26.52 5.22
C GLY A 106 -17.22 -27.45 4.22
N LYS A 107 -16.45 -27.98 3.27
CA LYS A 107 -16.79 -29.29 2.74
C LYS A 107 -16.89 -30.19 3.98
N LYS A 108 -18.11 -30.53 4.40
CA LYS A 108 -18.31 -31.73 5.19
C LYS A 108 -17.75 -32.84 4.32
N GLU A 109 -16.60 -33.36 4.71
CA GLU A 109 -16.17 -34.69 4.30
C GLU A 109 -17.32 -35.62 4.69
N ALA A 110 -18.01 -36.11 3.67
CA ALA A 110 -19.07 -37.10 3.75
C ALA A 110 -18.44 -38.47 3.50
#